data_AF-F2LTF7-F1
#
_entry.id   AF-F2LTF7-F1
#
_cell.length_a   1.000
_cell.length_b   1.000
_cell.length_c   1.000
_cell.angle_alpha   90.00
_cell.angle_beta   90.00
_cell.angle_gamma   90.00
#
_symmetry.space_group_name_H-M   'P 1'
#
loop_
_entity.id
_entity.type
_entity.pdbx_description
1 polymer ?
#
loop_
_entity_poly.entity_id
_entity_poly.type
_entity_poly.pdbx_seq_one_letter_code
_entity_poly.pdbx_strand_id
1 'polypeptide(L)'
;MVSAPPIVDTRDLERSITQLLEPRIDSAMTGFEPFYIQHGSHERETMAAPPAQPPTYDLAFVLRADERIMWPLEAKVLETPGTLADYERDVREEYLTCRYAPFSGSGAMLAYLLSGTASDALTRIAKKLGCTLQTVSEFPSRPHRVSNHKRKVPEGKTYPIDFGCHHLVLEYHGLVRHKN
;
A
#
# COMPACT_ATOMS: atom_id res chain seq x y z
N MET A 1 -6.84 13.65 -28.21
CA MET A 1 -8.11 12.98 -27.81
C MET A 1 -8.04 12.77 -26.32
N VAL A 2 -8.98 13.30 -25.54
CA VAL A 2 -9.07 12.95 -24.11
C VAL A 2 -9.65 11.54 -24.09
N SER A 3 -8.85 10.53 -23.71
CA SER A 3 -9.38 9.17 -23.57
C SER A 3 -10.49 9.20 -22.53
N ALA A 4 -11.59 8.49 -22.77
CA ALA A 4 -12.60 8.28 -21.74
C ALA A 4 -11.91 7.77 -20.46
N PRO A 5 -12.33 8.22 -19.26
CA PRO A 5 -11.78 7.68 -18.02
C PRO A 5 -11.95 6.16 -18.02
N PRO A 6 -10.96 5.40 -17.50
CA PRO A 6 -11.07 3.95 -17.50
C PRO A 6 -12.27 3.50 -16.69
N ILE A 7 -12.90 2.43 -17.15
CA ILE A 7 -14.04 1.82 -16.47
C ILE A 7 -13.53 1.17 -15.19
N VAL A 8 -14.08 1.58 -14.05
CA VAL A 8 -13.82 0.97 -12.75
C VAL A 8 -15.05 0.13 -12.37
N ASP A 9 -14.86 -1.17 -12.12
CA ASP A 9 -15.95 -2.03 -11.64
C ASP A 9 -16.20 -1.77 -10.15
N THR A 10 -17.37 -1.20 -9.84
CA THR A 10 -17.74 -0.82 -8.47
C THR A 10 -18.08 -2.00 -7.56
N ARG A 11 -18.25 -3.21 -8.13
CA ARG A 11 -18.44 -4.47 -7.37
C ARG A 11 -17.13 -4.95 -6.76
N ASP A 12 -16.01 -4.56 -7.35
CA ASP A 12 -14.66 -4.91 -6.91
C ASP A 12 -13.74 -3.71 -7.05
N LEU A 13 -14.09 -2.68 -6.28
CA LEU A 13 -13.56 -1.35 -6.44
C LEU A 13 -12.05 -1.28 -6.16
N GLU A 14 -11.60 -2.01 -5.13
CA GLU A 14 -10.19 -2.03 -4.72
C GLU A 14 -9.31 -2.60 -5.82
N ARG A 15 -9.60 -3.81 -6.28
CA ARG A 15 -8.84 -4.47 -7.34
C ARG A 15 -8.94 -3.71 -8.66
N SER A 16 -10.12 -3.20 -9.00
CA SER A 16 -10.31 -2.44 -10.26
C SER A 16 -9.47 -1.16 -10.31
N ILE A 17 -9.33 -0.45 -9.18
CA ILE A 17 -8.47 0.74 -9.12
C ILE A 17 -6.99 0.31 -9.15
N THR A 18 -6.60 -0.65 -8.29
CA THR A 18 -5.20 -1.09 -8.15
C THR A 18 -4.64 -1.65 -9.46
N GLN A 19 -5.40 -2.46 -10.20
CA GLN A 19 -4.98 -3.02 -11.49
C GLN A 19 -4.69 -1.94 -12.54
N LEU A 20 -5.36 -0.78 -12.46
CA LEU A 20 -5.08 0.34 -13.37
C LEU A 20 -3.79 1.09 -13.00
N LEU A 21 -3.29 0.95 -11.77
CA LEU A 21 -2.09 1.66 -11.32
C LEU A 21 -0.82 1.03 -11.88
N GLU A 22 -0.71 -0.29 -11.96
CA GLU A 22 0.48 -0.98 -12.50
C GLU A 22 0.89 -0.43 -13.89
N PRO A 23 0.05 -0.45 -14.94
CA PRO A 23 0.43 0.07 -16.26
C PRO A 23 0.66 1.59 -16.26
N ARG A 24 0.03 2.35 -15.35
CA ARG A 24 0.24 3.80 -15.23
C ARG A 24 1.57 4.14 -14.58
N ILE A 25 1.97 3.37 -13.56
CA ILE A 25 3.27 3.48 -12.91
C ILE A 25 4.34 3.08 -13.91
N ASP A 26 4.16 1.95 -14.60
CA ASP A 26 5.09 1.47 -15.63
C ASP A 26 5.28 2.52 -16.75
N SER A 27 4.19 3.14 -17.22
CA SER A 27 4.25 4.23 -18.23
C SER A 27 4.97 5.49 -17.74
N ALA A 28 5.07 5.70 -16.42
CA ALA A 28 5.78 6.84 -15.82
C ALA A 28 7.26 6.52 -15.53
N MET A 29 7.67 5.26 -15.64
CA MET A 29 9.04 4.81 -15.45
C MET A 29 9.87 5.01 -16.73
N THR A 30 11.17 5.13 -16.57
CA THR A 30 12.14 5.27 -17.67
C THR A 30 12.52 3.94 -18.31
N GLY A 31 12.28 2.83 -17.61
CA GLY A 31 12.70 1.49 -17.99
C GLY A 31 14.11 1.12 -17.51
N PHE A 32 14.85 2.08 -16.95
CA PHE A 32 16.21 1.88 -16.41
C PHE A 32 16.24 1.73 -14.88
N GLU A 33 15.08 1.77 -14.24
CA GLU A 33 14.97 1.57 -12.80
C GLU A 33 15.51 0.17 -12.43
N PRO A 34 16.17 0.05 -11.25
CA PRO A 34 16.65 -1.23 -10.76
C PRO A 34 15.51 -2.16 -10.31
N PHE A 35 14.25 -1.74 -10.50
CA PHE A 35 13.04 -2.46 -10.14
C PHE A 35 12.03 -2.45 -11.29
N TYR A 36 11.03 -3.30 -11.20
CA TYR A 36 9.80 -3.23 -11.99
C TYR A 36 8.59 -3.24 -11.07
N ILE A 37 7.44 -2.78 -11.55
CA ILE A 37 6.17 -2.83 -10.80
C ILE A 37 5.43 -4.13 -11.15
N GLN A 38 4.82 -4.77 -10.15
CA GLN A 38 4.01 -5.96 -10.36
C GLN A 38 2.79 -5.99 -9.45
N HIS A 39 1.61 -6.17 -10.04
CA HIS A 39 0.34 -6.39 -9.33
C HIS A 39 0.20 -7.84 -8.85
N GLY A 40 -0.27 -8.04 -7.61
CA GLY A 40 -0.47 -9.38 -7.05
C GLY A 40 0.83 -10.16 -6.83
N SER A 41 1.89 -9.46 -6.42
CA SER A 41 3.20 -10.08 -6.16
C SER A 41 3.18 -10.92 -4.89
N HIS A 42 3.71 -12.14 -4.96
CA HIS A 42 3.66 -13.09 -3.85
C HIS A 42 4.94 -13.05 -3.01
N GLU A 43 4.80 -12.87 -1.69
CA GLU A 43 5.91 -12.97 -0.74
C GLU A 43 6.29 -14.43 -0.49
N ARG A 44 7.49 -14.83 -0.92
CA ARG A 44 7.93 -16.23 -0.87
C ARG A 44 8.74 -16.58 0.37
N GLU A 45 9.18 -15.59 1.15
CA GLU A 45 9.99 -15.83 2.35
C GLU A 45 9.17 -16.27 3.56
N THR A 46 8.00 -15.69 3.77
CA THR A 46 7.22 -15.84 5.01
C THR A 46 6.09 -16.87 4.88
N MET A 47 6.12 -17.66 3.81
CA MET A 47 5.11 -18.69 3.56
C MET A 47 5.13 -19.75 4.67
N ALA A 48 3.98 -19.99 5.29
CA ALA A 48 3.80 -21.12 6.20
C ALA A 48 3.88 -22.45 5.45
N ALA A 49 4.01 -23.56 6.19
CA ALA A 49 4.03 -24.88 5.58
C ALA A 49 2.76 -25.13 4.71
N PRO A 50 2.86 -25.92 3.63
CA PRO A 50 1.70 -26.30 2.83
C PRO A 50 0.56 -26.83 3.72
N PRO A 51 -0.71 -26.49 3.43
CA PRO A 51 -1.24 -25.93 2.18
C PRO A 51 -1.38 -24.39 2.14
N ALA A 52 -0.70 -23.64 3.03
CA ALA A 52 -0.82 -22.19 3.06
C ALA A 52 -0.38 -21.53 1.74
N GLN A 53 -1.15 -20.55 1.27
CA GLN A 53 -0.74 -19.72 0.13
C GLN A 53 0.23 -18.62 0.60
N PRO A 54 1.22 -18.25 -0.22
CA PRO A 54 2.09 -17.12 0.08
C PRO A 54 1.26 -15.84 0.25
N PRO A 55 1.62 -14.96 1.19
CA PRO A 55 0.98 -13.64 1.27
C PRO A 55 1.18 -12.88 -0.05
N THR A 56 0.18 -12.11 -0.47
CA THR A 56 0.16 -11.42 -1.76
C THR A 56 -0.03 -9.93 -1.54
N TYR A 57 0.86 -9.13 -2.13
CA TYR A 57 0.76 -7.68 -2.12
C TYR A 57 -0.18 -7.21 -3.23
N ASP A 58 -0.93 -6.14 -2.97
CA ASP A 58 -1.71 -5.49 -4.03
C ASP A 58 -0.79 -5.02 -5.18
N LEU A 59 0.28 -4.31 -4.85
CA LEU A 59 1.35 -3.92 -5.78
C LEU A 59 2.71 -4.07 -5.11
N ALA A 60 3.76 -4.34 -5.89
CA ALA A 60 5.12 -4.26 -5.38
C ALA A 60 6.10 -3.74 -6.43
N PHE A 61 7.03 -2.89 -6.00
CA PHE A 61 8.25 -2.63 -6.75
C PHE A 61 9.25 -3.74 -6.44
N VAL A 62 9.49 -4.60 -7.43
CA VAL A 62 10.34 -5.79 -7.31
C VAL A 62 11.74 -5.47 -7.80
N LEU A 63 12.75 -5.69 -6.96
CA LEU A 63 14.15 -5.43 -7.31
C LEU A 63 14.64 -6.45 -8.35
N ARG A 64 15.14 -5.97 -9.49
CA ARG A 64 15.63 -6.85 -10.58
C ARG A 64 16.84 -7.69 -10.18
N ALA A 65 17.66 -7.18 -9.26
CA ALA A 65 18.86 -7.88 -8.79
C ALA A 65 18.55 -9.04 -7.82
N ASP A 66 17.42 -8.97 -7.11
CA ASP A 66 16.90 -10.04 -6.24
C ASP A 66 15.40 -9.84 -6.07
N GLU A 67 14.60 -10.61 -6.82
CA GLU A 67 13.14 -10.46 -6.87
C GLU A 67 12.44 -10.84 -5.55
N ARG A 68 13.17 -11.39 -4.59
CA ARG A 68 12.65 -11.57 -3.22
C ARG A 68 12.57 -10.23 -2.49
N ILE A 69 13.38 -9.25 -2.88
CA ILE A 69 13.38 -7.91 -2.29
C ILE A 69 12.30 -7.09 -3.00
N MET A 70 11.20 -6.90 -2.28
CA MET A 70 10.03 -6.18 -2.75
C MET A 70 9.73 -5.00 -1.83
N TRP A 71 9.41 -3.85 -2.44
CA TRP A 71 8.82 -2.72 -1.75
C TRP A 71 7.32 -2.68 -2.06
N PRO A 72 6.46 -3.15 -1.13
CA PRO A 72 5.05 -3.34 -1.40
C PRO A 72 4.21 -2.08 -1.16
N LEU A 73 3.07 -2.03 -1.84
CA LEU A 73 1.98 -1.12 -1.59
C LEU A 73 0.72 -1.95 -1.35
N GLU A 74 0.08 -1.78 -0.20
CA GLU A 74 -1.26 -2.31 0.07
C GLU A 74 -2.31 -1.22 -0.12
N ALA A 75 -3.40 -1.54 -0.79
CA ALA A 75 -4.49 -0.62 -1.07
C ALA A 75 -5.70 -0.93 -0.19
N LYS A 76 -6.37 0.12 0.27
CA LYS A 76 -7.69 0.02 0.89
C LYS A 76 -8.62 1.11 0.40
N VAL A 77 -9.84 0.71 0.07
CA VAL A 77 -10.93 1.67 -0.19
C VAL A 77 -11.44 2.24 1.12
N LEU A 78 -11.38 3.56 1.26
CA LEU A 78 -11.96 4.30 2.37
C LEU A 78 -13.25 4.99 1.91
N GLU A 79 -14.41 4.49 2.33
CA GLU A 79 -15.69 5.15 2.01
C GLU A 79 -15.75 6.57 2.58
N THR A 80 -15.19 6.76 3.77
CA THR A 80 -15.04 8.04 4.45
C THR A 80 -13.68 8.09 5.13
N PRO A 81 -13.22 9.27 5.60
CA PRO A 81 -11.97 9.38 6.36
C PRO A 81 -11.92 8.51 7.63
N GLY A 82 -13.07 8.07 8.14
CA GLY A 82 -13.17 7.23 9.35
C GLY A 82 -13.15 5.72 9.10
N THR A 83 -13.28 5.27 7.84
CA THR A 83 -13.42 3.84 7.49
C THR A 83 -12.06 3.14 7.45
N LEU A 84 -11.37 3.06 8.59
CA LEU A 84 -9.94 2.69 8.69
C LEU A 84 -9.67 1.30 9.28
N ALA A 85 -10.68 0.47 9.50
CA ALA A 85 -10.51 -0.81 10.20
C ALA A 85 -9.55 -1.76 9.45
N ASP A 86 -9.80 -2.01 8.16
CA ASP A 86 -8.94 -2.86 7.35
C ASP A 86 -7.57 -2.20 7.09
N TYR A 87 -7.53 -0.89 6.91
CA TYR A 87 -6.30 -0.12 6.75
C TYR A 87 -5.37 -0.26 7.96
N GLU A 88 -5.91 -0.12 9.18
CA GLU A 88 -5.15 -0.31 10.41
C GLU A 88 -4.69 -1.76 10.55
N ARG A 89 -5.59 -2.71 10.28
CA ARG A 89 -5.30 -4.14 10.38
C ARG A 89 -4.07 -4.50 9.54
N ASP A 90 -4.03 -4.09 8.28
CA ASP A 90 -2.91 -4.43 7.38
C ASP A 90 -1.59 -3.82 7.88
N VAL A 91 -1.60 -2.57 8.37
CA VAL A 91 -0.40 -1.99 8.99
C VAL A 91 0.05 -2.85 10.17
N ARG A 92 -0.83 -3.14 11.12
CA ARG A 92 -0.47 -3.79 12.39
C ARG A 92 -0.14 -5.27 12.25
N GLU A 93 -0.92 -5.99 11.46
CA GLU A 93 -0.90 -7.44 11.38
C GLU A 93 -0.06 -7.95 10.23
N GLU A 94 0.16 -7.15 9.17
CA GLU A 94 0.98 -7.55 8.03
C GLU A 94 2.36 -6.89 8.05
N TYR A 95 2.42 -5.55 8.05
CA TYR A 95 3.70 -4.85 8.02
C TYR A 95 4.47 -4.93 9.35
N LEU A 96 3.80 -4.72 10.49
CA LEU A 96 4.48 -4.68 11.79
C LEU A 96 4.85 -6.06 12.33
N THR A 97 4.36 -7.14 11.73
CA THR A 97 4.72 -8.53 12.06
C THR A 97 5.75 -9.13 11.10
N CYS A 98 6.23 -8.34 10.13
CA CYS A 98 7.08 -8.79 9.03
C CYS A 98 6.43 -9.85 8.13
N ARG A 99 5.11 -10.06 8.17
CA ARG A 99 4.44 -10.92 7.19
C ARG A 99 4.57 -10.31 5.80
N TYR A 100 4.45 -8.97 5.71
CA TYR A 100 4.70 -8.18 4.51
C TYR A 100 6.02 -7.40 4.62
N ALA A 101 6.71 -7.23 3.48
CA ALA A 101 8.01 -6.56 3.35
C ALA A 101 9.12 -7.09 4.29
N PRO A 102 9.39 -8.41 4.37
CA PRO A 102 10.39 -8.96 5.28
C PRO A 102 11.81 -8.45 5.00
N PHE A 103 12.13 -8.15 3.74
CA PHE A 103 13.46 -7.66 3.33
C PHE A 103 13.54 -6.15 3.09
N SER A 104 12.44 -5.42 3.28
CA SER A 104 12.41 -3.97 3.12
C SER A 104 12.14 -3.29 4.46
N GLY A 105 12.90 -2.25 4.75
CA GLY A 105 12.69 -1.36 5.91
C GLY A 105 11.56 -0.35 5.70
N SER A 106 10.84 -0.44 4.58
CA SER A 106 9.67 0.40 4.33
C SER A 106 8.68 -0.23 3.35
N GLY A 107 7.48 0.33 3.30
CA GLY A 107 6.40 -0.02 2.40
C GLY A 107 5.36 1.10 2.37
N ALA A 108 4.24 0.89 1.67
CA ALA A 108 3.20 1.90 1.57
C ALA A 108 1.78 1.36 1.74
N MET A 109 0.92 2.20 2.28
CA MET A 109 -0.53 2.03 2.26
C MET A 109 -1.14 3.09 1.33
N LEU A 110 -1.89 2.64 0.33
CA LEU A 110 -2.74 3.46 -0.54
C LEU A 110 -4.16 3.49 0.04
N ALA A 111 -4.69 4.68 0.22
CA ALA A 111 -6.09 4.91 0.59
C ALA A 111 -6.84 5.46 -0.62
N TYR A 112 -7.78 4.70 -1.17
CA TYR A 112 -8.71 5.19 -2.19
C TYR A 112 -9.93 5.81 -1.49
N LEU A 113 -9.90 7.13 -1.30
CA LEU A 113 -10.90 7.88 -0.54
C LEU A 113 -12.09 8.26 -1.43
N LEU A 114 -13.29 7.75 -1.11
CA LEU A 114 -14.49 7.98 -1.92
C LEU A 114 -15.21 9.28 -1.56
N SER A 115 -15.14 9.70 -0.30
CA SER A 115 -15.78 10.91 0.22
C SER A 115 -14.97 11.54 1.35
N GLY A 116 -15.09 12.86 1.52
CA GLY A 116 -14.29 13.64 2.46
C GLY A 116 -12.96 14.13 1.85
N THR A 117 -12.03 14.52 2.72
CA THR A 117 -10.74 15.07 2.30
C THR A 117 -9.57 14.18 2.71
N ALA A 118 -8.52 14.19 1.90
CA ALA A 118 -7.29 13.46 2.17
C ALA A 118 -6.60 13.96 3.44
N SER A 119 -6.71 15.26 3.75
CA SER A 119 -6.20 15.83 5.00
C SER A 119 -6.88 15.19 6.21
N ASP A 120 -8.22 15.11 6.21
CA ASP A 120 -8.98 14.47 7.29
C ASP A 120 -8.64 12.98 7.41
N ALA A 121 -8.48 12.29 6.28
CA ALA A 121 -8.10 10.88 6.25
C ALA A 121 -6.72 10.68 6.89
N LEU A 122 -5.71 11.47 6.53
CA LEU A 122 -4.37 11.41 7.12
C LEU A 122 -4.40 11.71 8.63
N THR A 123 -5.15 12.72 9.07
CA THR A 123 -5.32 13.01 10.50
C THR A 123 -5.95 11.83 11.26
N ARG A 124 -6.93 11.16 10.65
CA ARG A 124 -7.58 9.99 11.27
C ARG A 124 -6.70 8.75 11.23
N ILE A 125 -5.90 8.54 10.18
CA ILE A 125 -4.88 7.49 10.11
C ILE A 125 -3.88 7.68 11.25
N ALA A 126 -3.34 8.89 11.43
CA ALA A 126 -2.44 9.23 12.54
C ALA A 126 -3.05 8.84 13.90
N LYS A 127 -4.29 9.29 14.15
CA LYS A 127 -5.03 9.01 15.38
C LYS A 127 -5.29 7.52 15.59
N LYS A 128 -5.71 6.81 14.54
CA LYS A 128 -6.07 5.39 14.59
C LYS A 128 -4.85 4.51 14.86
N LEU A 129 -3.74 4.80 14.18
CA LEU A 129 -2.48 4.09 14.39
C LEU A 129 -1.80 4.46 15.71
N GLY A 130 -2.14 5.63 16.29
CA GLY A 130 -1.52 6.13 17.51
C GLY A 130 -0.10 6.65 17.27
N CYS A 131 0.15 7.24 16.10
CA CYS A 131 1.47 7.71 15.68
C CYS A 131 1.42 9.10 15.04
N THR A 132 2.59 9.72 14.87
CA THR A 132 2.73 10.97 14.12
C THR A 132 3.02 10.68 12.65
N LEU A 133 2.32 11.40 11.77
CA LEU A 133 2.55 11.36 10.34
C LEU A 133 3.39 12.57 9.91
N GLN A 134 4.57 12.30 9.36
CA GLN A 134 5.54 13.31 8.92
C GLN A 134 5.35 13.63 7.44
N THR A 135 5.50 14.91 7.08
CA THR A 135 5.51 15.34 5.67
C THR A 135 6.77 14.86 4.96
N VAL A 136 6.64 14.44 3.70
CA VAL A 136 7.78 14.12 2.85
C VAL A 136 8.23 15.37 2.11
N SER A 137 9.49 15.76 2.31
CA SER A 137 10.09 17.02 1.85
C SER A 137 10.02 17.22 0.34
N GLU A 138 10.16 16.14 -0.41
CA GLU A 138 10.16 16.08 -1.87
C GLU A 138 8.75 16.27 -2.44
N PHE A 139 7.71 16.02 -1.64
CA PHE A 139 6.31 16.06 -2.05
C PHE A 139 5.43 16.77 -1.01
N PRO A 140 5.72 18.03 -0.65
CA PRO A 140 5.11 18.69 0.50
C PRO A 140 3.60 18.93 0.32
N SER A 141 3.16 19.15 -0.92
CA SER A 141 1.77 19.36 -1.29
C SER A 141 1.00 18.07 -1.58
N ARG A 142 1.70 16.94 -1.74
CA ARG A 142 1.04 15.66 -2.01
C ARG A 142 0.32 15.18 -0.74
N PRO A 143 -0.88 14.57 -0.84
CA PRO A 143 -1.53 13.87 0.27
C PRO A 143 -0.78 12.57 0.65
N HIS A 144 0.47 12.74 1.05
CA HIS A 144 1.45 11.72 1.35
C HIS A 144 2.12 12.08 2.67
N ARG A 145 2.08 11.17 3.64
CA ARG A 145 2.86 11.26 4.88
C ARG A 145 3.59 9.97 5.16
N VAL A 146 4.57 10.00 6.05
CA VAL A 146 5.30 8.81 6.50
C VAL A 146 5.16 8.67 8.01
N SER A 147 4.95 7.45 8.49
CA SER A 147 5.09 7.09 9.90
C SER A 147 6.27 6.14 10.08
N ASN A 148 6.87 6.16 11.27
CA ASN A 148 7.94 5.25 11.64
C ASN A 148 7.47 4.33 12.77
N HIS A 149 7.81 3.05 12.67
CA HIS A 149 7.38 2.00 13.58
C HIS A 149 8.53 1.06 13.94
N LYS A 150 8.32 0.27 15.00
CA LYS A 150 9.15 -0.89 15.33
C LYS A 150 8.35 -2.15 15.03
N ARG A 151 8.94 -3.04 14.24
CA ARG A 151 8.36 -4.34 13.90
C ARG A 151 8.65 -5.38 14.98
N LYS A 152 7.74 -6.34 15.11
CA LYS A 152 7.95 -7.58 15.84
C LYS A 152 8.57 -8.61 14.89
N VAL A 153 9.90 -8.60 14.80
CA VAL A 153 10.65 -9.52 13.94
C VAL A 153 10.56 -10.95 14.53
N PRO A 154 10.22 -11.98 13.72
CA PRO A 154 10.21 -13.37 14.16
C PRO A 154 11.60 -13.85 14.63
N GLU A 155 11.62 -14.78 15.59
CA GLU A 155 12.86 -15.34 16.11
C GLU A 155 13.72 -15.97 15.00
N GLY A 156 15.04 -15.74 15.07
CA GLY A 156 16.00 -16.24 14.09
C GLY A 156 15.99 -15.53 12.74
N LYS A 157 15.11 -14.53 12.53
CA LYS A 157 15.09 -13.72 11.30
C LYS A 157 15.89 -12.43 11.46
N THR A 158 16.56 -12.03 10.39
CA THR A 158 17.40 -10.81 10.32
C THR A 158 16.70 -9.65 9.63
N TYR A 159 15.36 -9.61 9.70
CA TYR A 159 14.57 -8.58 9.04
C TYR A 159 14.78 -7.20 9.66
N PRO A 160 14.58 -6.11 8.90
CA PRO A 160 14.65 -4.76 9.45
C PRO A 160 13.60 -4.55 10.56
N ILE A 161 14.06 -4.17 11.75
CA ILE A 161 13.20 -3.84 12.91
C ILE A 161 12.55 -2.46 12.71
N ASP A 162 13.32 -1.49 12.22
CA ASP A 162 12.83 -0.16 11.89
C ASP A 162 12.03 -0.19 10.59
N PHE A 163 10.82 0.37 10.64
CA PHE A 163 9.91 0.37 9.49
C PHE A 163 9.29 1.73 9.22
N GLY A 164 9.51 2.26 8.02
CA GLY A 164 8.82 3.43 7.49
C GLY A 164 7.57 3.02 6.70
N CYS A 165 6.39 3.47 7.11
CA CYS A 165 5.15 3.27 6.35
C CYS A 165 4.75 4.57 5.66
N HIS A 166 4.72 4.54 4.32
CA HIS A 166 4.21 5.63 3.50
C HIS A 166 2.70 5.56 3.42
N HIS A 167 2.01 6.65 3.72
CA HIS A 167 0.55 6.77 3.64
C HIS A 167 0.22 7.72 2.50
N LEU A 168 -0.28 7.19 1.38
CA LEU A 168 -0.77 7.99 0.25
C LEU A 168 -2.30 7.91 0.21
N VAL A 169 -2.95 9.06 0.11
CA VAL A 169 -4.39 9.14 -0.09
C VAL A 169 -4.67 9.64 -1.51
N LEU A 170 -5.45 8.87 -2.26
CA LEU A 170 -5.94 9.21 -3.59
C LEU A 170 -7.45 9.43 -3.51
N GLU A 171 -7.90 10.62 -3.86
CA GLU A 171 -9.32 10.98 -3.83
C GLU A 171 -10.00 10.52 -5.13
N TYR A 172 -11.04 9.69 -4.99
CA TYR A 172 -11.88 9.18 -6.07
C TYR A 172 -13.33 9.63 -5.85
N HIS A 173 -13.52 10.94 -5.73
CA HIS A 173 -14.86 11.51 -5.52
C HIS A 173 -15.80 11.09 -6.66
N GLY A 174 -17.00 10.62 -6.29
CA GLY A 174 -18.00 10.16 -7.25
C GLY A 174 -17.97 8.66 -7.54
N LEU A 175 -16.95 7.92 -7.10
CA LEU A 175 -17.03 6.45 -7.03
C LEU A 175 -17.81 6.04 -5.78
N VAL A 176 -18.70 5.05 -5.95
CA VAL A 176 -19.50 4.50 -4.86
C VAL A 176 -19.32 2.99 -4.87
N ARG A 177 -19.03 2.41 -3.71
CA ARG A 177 -18.98 0.95 -3.56
C ARG A 177 -20.37 0.38 -3.86
N HIS A 178 -20.43 -0.67 -4.68
CA HIS A 178 -21.70 -1.38 -4.90
C HIS A 178 -22.20 -1.95 -3.56
N LYS A 179 -23.42 -1.59 -3.16
CA LYS A 179 -24.09 -2.18 -2.01
C LYS A 179 -24.92 -3.35 -2.51
N ASN A 180 -24.64 -4.55 -2.01
CA ASN A 180 -25.49 -5.73 -2.25
C ASN A 180 -26.82 -5.59 -1.49
#